data_AF-A0A4Q3RMS9-F1
#
_entry.id   AF-A0A4Q3RMS9-F1
#
_cell.length_a   1.000
_cell.length_b   1.000
_cell.length_c   1.000
_cell.angle_alpha   90.00
_cell.angle_beta   90.00
_cell.angle_gamma   90.00
#
_symmetry.space_group_name_H-M   'P 1'
#
loop_
_entity.id
_entity.type
_entity.pdbx_description
1 polymer ?
#
loop_
_entity_poly.entity_id
_entity_poly.type
_entity_poly.pdbx_seq_one_letter_code
_entity_poly.pdbx_strand_id
1 'polypeptide(L)'
;MGWHGGVAKWGTNTDINSASIGIEIDNNGVDSFSIAQVNTLLSLLGNLKKAYGIPAANFIGHSDIAPTRKVDPNVTFPWKRLADAGFGLWWSDTTNVVVPPSFNNLQALRIIGYDTKDSSAVIQAFNRKYLQQDKLGVITDGGRKILYTLYRKVE
;
A
#
# COMPACT_ATOMS: atom_id res chain seq x y z
N MET A 1 -20.28 -9.57 -2.62
CA MET A 1 -19.18 -10.22 -3.36
C MET A 1 -18.89 -9.38 -4.60
N GLY A 2 -17.78 -8.65 -4.62
CA GLY A 2 -17.29 -8.00 -5.84
C GLY A 2 -16.08 -8.78 -6.35
N TRP A 3 -15.99 -9.04 -7.65
CA TRP A 3 -14.81 -9.66 -8.25
C TRP A 3 -13.80 -8.58 -8.63
N HIS A 4 -13.08 -8.06 -7.65
CA HIS A 4 -12.10 -7.00 -7.89
C HIS A 4 -10.66 -7.44 -7.57
N GLY A 5 -10.41 -8.23 -6.52
CA GLY A 5 -9.05 -8.65 -6.14
C GLY A 5 -8.44 -9.70 -7.08
N GLY A 6 -9.23 -10.65 -7.57
CA GLY A 6 -8.73 -11.85 -8.25
C GLY A 6 -7.89 -12.72 -7.31
N VAL A 7 -6.88 -13.44 -7.82
CA VAL A 7 -5.86 -14.09 -6.97
C VAL A 7 -5.03 -12.99 -6.30
N ALA A 8 -5.12 -12.91 -4.97
CA ALA A 8 -4.54 -11.84 -4.17
C ALA A 8 -4.28 -12.32 -2.73
N LYS A 9 -3.35 -11.65 -2.03
CA LYS A 9 -3.03 -11.95 -0.63
C LYS A 9 -2.59 -10.71 0.13
N TRP A 10 -3.01 -10.61 1.39
CA TRP A 10 -2.57 -9.58 2.32
C TRP A 10 -2.48 -10.16 3.74
N GLY A 11 -1.30 -10.07 4.35
CA GLY A 11 -0.99 -10.75 5.60
C GLY A 11 -1.19 -12.26 5.47
N THR A 12 -2.02 -12.84 6.33
CA THR A 12 -2.40 -14.26 6.29
C THR A 12 -3.60 -14.54 5.41
N ASN A 13 -4.31 -13.52 4.93
CA ASN A 13 -5.55 -13.69 4.18
C ASN A 13 -5.27 -13.88 2.68
N THR A 14 -5.72 -15.02 2.12
CA THR A 14 -5.64 -15.35 0.70
C THR A 14 -6.99 -15.25 -0.03
N ASP A 15 -8.10 -15.13 0.71
CA ASP A 15 -9.43 -14.93 0.14
C ASP A 15 -9.84 -13.45 0.28
N ILE A 16 -9.11 -12.60 -0.44
CA ILE A 16 -9.33 -11.15 -0.38
C ILE A 16 -10.71 -10.77 -0.89
N ASN A 17 -11.24 -11.44 -1.92
CA ASN A 17 -12.55 -11.08 -2.49
C ASN A 17 -13.71 -11.24 -1.50
N SER A 18 -13.64 -12.23 -0.61
CA SER A 18 -14.66 -12.43 0.42
C SER A 18 -14.51 -11.46 1.61
N ALA A 19 -13.31 -10.92 1.82
CA ALA A 19 -12.95 -10.14 3.01
C ALA A 19 -12.66 -8.65 2.73
N SER A 20 -12.99 -8.15 1.53
CA SER A 20 -12.71 -6.77 1.15
C SER A 20 -13.85 -6.08 0.41
N ILE A 21 -13.75 -4.75 0.34
CA ILE A 21 -14.61 -3.88 -0.43
C ILE A 21 -13.73 -3.21 -1.48
N GLY A 22 -13.99 -3.49 -2.76
CA GLY A 22 -13.31 -2.87 -3.88
C GLY A 22 -13.90 -1.51 -4.21
N ILE A 23 -13.05 -0.52 -4.43
CA ILE A 23 -13.43 0.80 -4.90
C ILE A 23 -12.64 1.08 -6.18
N GLU A 24 -13.36 1.22 -7.28
CA GLU A 24 -12.78 1.62 -8.56
C GLU A 24 -12.89 3.13 -8.72
N ILE A 25 -11.82 3.75 -9.22
CA ILE A 25 -11.76 5.19 -9.45
C ILE A 25 -11.39 5.40 -10.91
N ASP A 26 -12.24 6.14 -11.63
CA ASP A 26 -12.04 6.41 -13.05
C ASP A 26 -10.73 7.20 -13.27
N ASN A 27 -9.78 6.57 -13.95
CA ASN A 27 -8.46 7.11 -14.24
C ASN A 27 -7.86 6.32 -15.41
N ASN A 28 -7.09 6.98 -16.27
CA ASN A 28 -6.44 6.34 -17.42
C ASN A 28 -5.17 5.56 -17.07
N GLY A 29 -4.82 5.44 -15.79
CA GLY A 29 -3.64 4.74 -15.29
C GLY A 29 -2.36 5.57 -15.29
N VAL A 30 -2.39 6.82 -15.76
CA VAL A 30 -1.21 7.68 -15.89
C VAL A 30 -1.40 9.03 -15.21
N ASP A 31 -2.56 9.66 -15.42
CA ASP A 31 -2.82 11.01 -14.94
C ASP A 31 -3.07 11.05 -13.43
N SER A 32 -2.94 12.27 -12.87
CA SER A 32 -3.28 12.54 -11.48
C SER A 32 -4.79 12.43 -11.23
N PHE A 33 -5.15 11.97 -10.05
CA PHE A 33 -6.53 11.90 -9.59
C PHE A 33 -7.06 13.30 -9.28
N SER A 34 -8.27 13.62 -9.72
CA SER A 34 -8.85 14.93 -9.48
C SER A 34 -9.12 15.16 -7.98
N ILE A 35 -9.06 16.42 -7.55
CA ILE A 35 -9.35 16.80 -6.15
C ILE A 35 -10.76 16.32 -5.74
N ALA A 36 -11.74 16.42 -6.65
CA ALA A 36 -13.10 15.98 -6.41
C ALA A 36 -13.19 14.47 -6.17
N GLN A 37 -12.55 13.65 -7.01
CA GLN A 37 -12.51 12.19 -6.81
C GLN A 37 -11.89 11.82 -5.46
N VAL A 38 -10.78 12.46 -5.10
CA VAL A 38 -10.08 12.16 -3.84
C VAL A 38 -10.93 12.58 -2.63
N ASN A 39 -11.61 13.72 -2.68
CA ASN A 39 -12.49 14.17 -1.59
C ASN A 39 -13.67 13.20 -1.38
N THR A 40 -14.31 12.77 -2.47
CA THR A 40 -15.39 11.79 -2.44
C THR A 40 -14.90 10.46 -1.87
N LEU A 41 -13.72 10.00 -2.30
CA LEU A 41 -13.09 8.81 -1.78
C LEU A 41 -12.87 8.91 -0.26
N LEU A 42 -12.26 9.98 0.24
CA LEU A 42 -12.01 10.16 1.68
C LEU A 42 -13.30 10.09 2.51
N SER A 43 -14.39 10.68 2.00
CA SER A 43 -15.70 10.66 2.65
C SER A 43 -16.27 9.24 2.71
N LEU A 44 -16.19 8.50 1.59
CA LEU A 44 -16.59 7.09 1.51
C LEU A 44 -15.76 6.22 2.48
N LEU A 45 -14.43 6.37 2.48
CA LEU A 45 -13.55 5.61 3.35
C LEU A 45 -13.83 5.87 4.83
N GLY A 46 -14.18 7.10 5.21
CA GLY A 46 -14.58 7.44 6.58
C GLY A 46 -15.81 6.65 7.03
N ASN A 47 -16.83 6.57 6.18
CA ASN A 47 -18.04 5.80 6.46
C ASN A 47 -17.74 4.29 6.57
N LEU A 48 -16.99 3.73 5.62
CA LEU A 48 -16.63 2.31 5.61
C LEU A 48 -15.76 1.92 6.82
N LYS A 49 -14.76 2.75 7.14
CA LYS A 49 -13.89 2.53 8.30
C LYS A 49 -14.68 2.45 9.59
N LYS A 50 -15.62 3.38 9.80
CA LYS A 50 -16.48 3.43 10.98
C LYS A 50 -17.44 2.25 11.03
N ALA A 51 -18.08 1.91 9.91
CA ALA A 51 -19.08 0.85 9.85
C ALA A 51 -18.48 -0.55 10.12
N TYR A 52 -17.27 -0.82 9.61
CA TYR A 52 -16.66 -2.15 9.65
C TYR A 52 -15.44 -2.25 10.58
N GLY A 53 -15.08 -1.19 11.30
CA GLY A 53 -13.92 -1.18 12.20
C GLY A 53 -12.59 -1.45 11.49
N ILE A 54 -12.44 -1.02 10.24
CA ILE A 54 -11.31 -1.38 9.38
C ILE A 54 -10.00 -0.77 9.94
N PRO A 55 -8.97 -1.58 10.25
CA PRO A 55 -7.67 -1.07 10.69
C PRO A 55 -7.03 -0.18 9.61
N ALA A 56 -6.28 0.85 10.03
CA ALA A 56 -5.62 1.76 9.09
C ALA A 56 -4.68 1.03 8.11
N ALA A 57 -4.03 -0.05 8.54
CA ALA A 57 -3.15 -0.85 7.68
C ALA A 57 -3.86 -1.59 6.53
N ASN A 58 -5.19 -1.72 6.59
CA ASN A 58 -5.98 -2.48 5.61
C ASN A 58 -6.58 -1.60 4.49
N PHE A 59 -6.17 -0.33 4.40
CA PHE A 59 -6.42 0.51 3.22
C PHE A 59 -5.22 0.41 2.29
N ILE A 60 -5.37 -0.41 1.27
CA ILE A 60 -4.29 -0.89 0.40
C ILE A 60 -4.70 -0.84 -1.07
N GLY A 61 -3.72 -0.77 -1.97
CA GLY A 61 -3.94 -0.76 -3.40
C GLY A 61 -4.00 -2.16 -3.99
N HIS A 62 -4.46 -2.29 -5.24
CA HIS A 62 -4.48 -3.60 -5.90
C HIS A 62 -3.07 -4.15 -6.14
N SER A 63 -2.12 -3.26 -6.44
CA SER A 63 -0.69 -3.60 -6.51
C SER A 63 -0.11 -4.13 -5.20
N ASP A 64 -0.70 -3.82 -4.04
CA ASP A 64 -0.23 -4.35 -2.76
C ASP A 64 -0.57 -5.83 -2.58
N ILE A 65 -1.78 -6.22 -3.01
CA ILE A 65 -2.32 -7.57 -2.83
C ILE A 65 -2.01 -8.52 -3.99
N ALA A 66 -1.70 -7.97 -5.17
CA ALA A 66 -1.38 -8.72 -6.39
C ALA A 66 -0.17 -8.11 -7.12
N PRO A 67 1.00 -8.02 -6.46
CA PRO A 67 2.16 -7.27 -6.95
C PRO A 67 2.71 -7.76 -8.29
N THR A 68 2.53 -9.04 -8.62
CA THR A 68 3.01 -9.63 -9.88
C THR A 68 2.12 -9.34 -11.09
N ARG A 69 0.91 -8.80 -10.87
CA ARG A 69 -0.14 -8.72 -11.90
C ARG A 69 -0.79 -7.34 -12.00
N LYS A 70 -0.72 -6.54 -10.93
CA LYS A 70 -1.49 -5.31 -10.79
C LYS A 70 -0.58 -4.13 -10.46
N VAL A 71 -0.92 -3.00 -11.06
CA VAL A 71 -0.11 -1.77 -11.08
C VAL A 71 -0.91 -0.55 -10.64
N ASP A 72 -2.23 -0.70 -10.53
CA ASP A 72 -3.15 0.30 -10.01
C ASP A 72 -3.04 0.43 -8.48
N PRO A 73 -3.30 1.63 -7.91
CA PRO A 73 -3.84 2.84 -8.54
C PRO A 73 -2.79 3.77 -9.18
N ASN A 74 -1.59 3.28 -9.54
CA ASN A 74 -0.45 4.04 -10.07
C ASN A 74 0.26 4.95 -9.02
N VAL A 75 1.35 5.60 -9.44
CA VAL A 75 2.23 6.41 -8.59
C VAL A 75 1.66 7.78 -8.20
N THR A 76 0.71 8.31 -8.97
CA THR A 76 0.08 9.62 -8.74
C THR A 76 -1.05 9.55 -7.70
N PHE A 77 -1.48 8.34 -7.32
CA PHE A 77 -2.48 8.15 -6.29
C PHE A 77 -2.03 8.76 -4.95
N PRO A 78 -2.87 9.58 -4.29
CA PRO A 78 -2.42 10.43 -3.19
C PRO A 78 -2.40 9.69 -1.84
N TRP A 79 -1.61 8.63 -1.74
CA TRP A 79 -1.51 7.78 -0.55
C TRP A 79 -1.20 8.55 0.73
N LYS A 80 -0.28 9.52 0.69
CA LYS A 80 0.01 10.39 1.84
C LYS A 80 -1.25 11.10 2.35
N ARG A 81 -2.04 11.66 1.44
CA ARG A 81 -3.26 12.39 1.79
C ARG A 81 -4.30 11.48 2.43
N LEU A 82 -4.42 10.24 1.93
CA LEU A 82 -5.29 9.23 2.55
C LEU A 82 -4.80 8.90 3.97
N ALA A 83 -3.49 8.69 4.15
CA ALA A 83 -2.93 8.34 5.45
C ALA A 83 -2.99 9.49 6.46
N ASP A 84 -2.80 10.74 6.03
CA ASP A 84 -3.00 11.94 6.84
C ASP A 84 -4.46 12.02 7.34
N ALA A 85 -5.42 11.51 6.56
CA ALA A 85 -6.83 11.35 6.95
C ALA A 85 -7.13 10.04 7.69
N GLY A 86 -6.12 9.24 8.00
CA GLY A 86 -6.23 7.99 8.78
C GLY A 86 -6.51 6.73 7.95
N PHE A 87 -6.33 6.76 6.63
CA PHE A 87 -6.55 5.62 5.72
C PHE A 87 -5.22 5.16 5.11
N GLY A 88 -4.72 4.00 5.55
CA GLY A 88 -3.46 3.45 5.08
C GLY A 88 -2.30 3.78 6.02
N LEU A 89 -1.20 3.04 5.87
CA LEU A 89 0.05 3.40 6.50
C LEU A 89 0.78 4.42 5.65
N TRP A 90 1.53 5.30 6.31
CA TRP A 90 2.50 6.18 5.68
C TRP A 90 3.69 6.39 6.58
N TRP A 91 4.84 6.69 5.99
CA TRP A 91 6.08 6.95 6.70
C TRP A 91 6.16 8.42 7.14
N SER A 92 6.92 8.68 8.20
CA SER A 92 7.25 10.03 8.70
C SER A 92 8.71 10.36 8.38
N ASP A 93 9.15 11.60 8.63
CA ASP A 93 10.53 12.02 8.39
C ASP A 93 11.57 10.95 8.77
N THR A 94 12.42 10.61 7.79
CA THR A 94 13.43 9.55 7.90
C THR A 94 14.84 10.08 8.11
N THR A 95 15.03 11.40 8.28
CA THR A 95 16.34 12.04 8.43
C THR A 95 17.20 11.35 9.49
N ASN A 96 16.63 11.12 10.68
CA ASN A 96 17.31 10.50 11.82
C ASN A 96 17.06 8.99 11.96
N VAL A 97 16.45 8.36 10.96
CA VAL A 97 16.19 6.92 11.00
C VAL A 97 17.47 6.16 10.71
N VAL A 98 17.91 5.37 11.69
CA VAL A 98 19.02 4.42 11.57
C VAL A 98 18.44 3.03 11.43
N VAL A 99 18.74 2.38 10.29
CA VAL A 99 18.28 1.01 10.01
C VAL A 99 19.32 0.03 10.57
N PRO A 100 18.93 -0.92 11.43
CA PRO A 100 19.86 -1.92 11.96
C PRO A 100 20.52 -2.75 10.83
N PRO A 101 21.80 -3.13 10.94
CA PRO A 101 22.45 -3.99 9.96
C PRO A 101 21.76 -5.35 9.75
N SER A 102 21.09 -5.86 10.80
CA SER A 102 20.30 -7.10 10.75
C SER A 102 18.94 -6.95 10.05
N PHE A 103 18.54 -5.73 9.67
CA PHE A 103 17.22 -5.50 9.08
C PHE A 103 17.08 -6.17 7.71
N ASN A 104 16.11 -7.08 7.62
CA ASN A 104 15.77 -7.81 6.40
C ASN A 104 14.54 -7.20 5.73
N ASN A 105 14.74 -6.65 4.53
CA ASN A 105 13.67 -5.98 3.78
C ASN A 105 12.50 -6.90 3.44
N LEU A 106 12.78 -8.15 3.02
CA LEU A 106 11.72 -9.08 2.64
C LEU A 106 10.90 -9.54 3.85
N GLN A 107 11.56 -9.77 4.98
CA GLN A 107 10.86 -10.09 6.22
C GLN A 107 9.96 -8.92 6.66
N ALA A 108 10.47 -7.69 6.59
CA ALA A 108 9.69 -6.49 6.91
C ALA A 108 8.47 -6.32 5.99
N LEU A 109 8.64 -6.49 4.67
CA LEU A 109 7.55 -6.45 3.70
C LEU A 109 6.48 -7.51 3.99
N ARG A 110 6.90 -8.73 4.35
CA ARG A 110 5.98 -9.80 4.76
C ARG A 110 5.21 -9.45 6.04
N ILE A 111 5.87 -8.84 7.02
CA ILE A 111 5.24 -8.43 8.29
C ILE A 111 4.24 -7.28 8.06
N ILE A 112 4.55 -6.35 7.16
CA ILE A 112 3.60 -5.29 6.74
C ILE A 112 2.36 -5.89 6.05
N GLY A 113 2.53 -6.96 5.28
CA GLY A 113 1.42 -7.72 4.71
C GLY A 113 1.60 -8.22 3.28
N TYR A 114 2.70 -7.88 2.60
CA TYR A 114 2.91 -8.28 1.21
C TYR A 114 3.16 -9.79 1.04
N ASP A 115 2.75 -10.34 -0.11
CA ASP A 115 3.16 -11.70 -0.51
C ASP A 115 4.55 -11.70 -1.15
N THR A 116 5.56 -12.05 -0.38
CA THR A 116 6.98 -11.93 -0.77
C THR A 116 7.51 -13.10 -1.59
N LYS A 117 6.65 -13.88 -2.26
CA LYS A 117 7.08 -14.98 -3.13
C LYS A 117 7.91 -14.48 -4.31
N ASP A 118 7.51 -13.34 -4.88
CA ASP A 118 8.28 -12.62 -5.89
C ASP A 118 8.84 -11.34 -5.27
N SER A 119 10.13 -11.37 -4.93
CA SER A 119 10.80 -10.24 -4.30
C SER A 119 10.86 -9.00 -5.21
N SER A 120 10.99 -9.19 -6.52
CA SER A 120 11.10 -8.08 -7.46
C SER A 120 9.77 -7.32 -7.56
N ALA A 121 8.68 -8.08 -7.74
CA ALA A 121 7.34 -7.52 -7.84
C ALA A 121 6.91 -6.79 -6.56
N VAL A 122 7.17 -7.37 -5.39
CA VAL A 122 6.84 -6.70 -4.11
C VAL A 122 7.65 -5.43 -3.90
N ILE A 123 8.94 -5.43 -4.23
CA ILE A 123 9.76 -4.21 -4.12
C ILE A 123 9.23 -3.12 -5.05
N GLN A 124 8.80 -3.48 -6.27
CA GLN A 124 8.19 -2.52 -7.19
C GLN A 124 6.87 -1.97 -6.65
N ALA A 125 5.99 -2.82 -6.10
CA ALA A 125 4.74 -2.39 -5.48
C ALA A 125 4.98 -1.44 -4.29
N PHE A 126 5.94 -1.78 -3.43
CA PHE A 126 6.38 -0.92 -2.32
C PHE A 126 6.89 0.45 -2.82
N ASN A 127 7.76 0.46 -3.83
CA ASN A 127 8.29 1.69 -4.43
C ASN A 127 7.17 2.55 -5.04
N ARG A 128 6.21 1.92 -5.73
CA ARG A 128 5.05 2.60 -6.31
C ARG A 128 4.22 3.32 -5.26
N LYS A 129 3.92 2.64 -4.16
CA LYS A 129 3.07 3.19 -3.09
C LYS A 129 3.80 4.24 -2.25
N TYR A 130 4.96 3.91 -1.70
CA TYR A 130 5.59 4.71 -0.64
C TYR A 130 6.66 5.67 -1.14
N LEU A 131 7.27 5.40 -2.29
CA LEU A 131 8.24 6.28 -2.93
C LEU A 131 7.64 7.03 -4.13
N GLN A 132 6.40 6.69 -4.53
CA GLN A 132 5.73 7.21 -5.73
C GLN A 132 6.60 7.08 -6.99
N GLN A 133 7.29 5.94 -7.11
CA GLN A 133 8.19 5.63 -8.22
C GLN A 133 7.86 4.24 -8.78
N ASP A 134 7.69 4.15 -10.11
CA ASP A 134 7.48 2.87 -10.79
C ASP A 134 8.81 2.32 -11.32
N LYS A 135 9.71 1.97 -10.39
CA LYS A 135 11.04 1.42 -10.72
C LYS A 135 11.15 -0.03 -10.30
N LEU A 136 11.61 -0.86 -11.24
CA LEU A 136 12.05 -2.22 -10.99
C LEU A 136 13.36 -2.22 -10.20
N GLY A 137 13.47 -3.16 -9.26
CA GLY A 137 14.75 -3.57 -8.70
C GLY A 137 15.34 -2.62 -7.66
N VAL A 138 15.55 -3.19 -6.47
CA VAL A 138 16.27 -2.65 -5.31
C VAL A 138 15.53 -1.54 -4.54
N ILE A 139 15.48 -1.72 -3.23
CA ILE A 139 15.05 -0.69 -2.29
C ILE A 139 16.26 0.20 -2.01
N THR A 140 16.16 1.49 -2.35
CA THR A 140 17.18 2.50 -2.05
C THR A 140 17.40 2.65 -0.55
N ASP A 141 18.51 3.26 -0.11
CA ASP A 141 18.73 3.49 1.32
C ASP A 141 17.62 4.32 1.97
N GLY A 142 17.12 5.34 1.26
CA GLY A 142 15.92 6.07 1.67
C GLY A 142 14.69 5.17 1.78
N GLY A 143 14.47 4.30 0.79
CA GLY A 143 13.41 3.29 0.82
C GLY A 143 13.55 2.30 1.98
N ARG A 144 14.78 1.91 2.36
CA ARG A 144 15.03 1.03 3.51
C ARG A 144 14.65 1.72 4.82
N LYS A 145 14.96 3.01 4.97
CA LYS A 145 14.52 3.80 6.13
C LYS A 145 13.00 3.88 6.20
N ILE A 146 12.35 4.17 5.07
CA ILE A 146 10.88 4.20 4.95
C ILE A 146 10.29 2.84 5.36
N LEU A 147 10.77 1.75 4.78
CA LEU A 147 10.32 0.40 5.08
C LEU A 147 10.48 0.06 6.57
N TYR A 148 11.62 0.43 7.16
CA TYR A 148 11.86 0.25 8.58
C TYR A 148 10.84 1.03 9.43
N THR A 149 10.54 2.30 9.10
CA THR A 149 9.53 3.06 9.85
C THR A 149 8.13 2.45 9.76
N LEU A 150 7.76 1.89 8.60
CA LEU A 150 6.47 1.22 8.41
C LEU A 150 6.41 -0.08 9.20
N TYR A 151 7.48 -0.87 9.13
CA TYR A 151 7.65 -2.10 9.89
C TYR A 151 7.48 -1.87 11.41
N ARG A 152 8.11 -0.83 11.97
CA ARG A 152 7.99 -0.43 13.37
C ARG A 152 6.55 -0.08 13.81
N LYS A 153 5.64 0.22 12.87
CA LYS A 153 4.24 0.57 13.16
C LYS A 153 3.32 -0.65 13.25
N VAL A 154 3.78 -1.82 12.79
CA VAL A 154 2.97 -3.04 12.66
C VAL A 154 3.55 -4.24 13.41
N GLU A 155 4.81 -4.18 13.84
CA GLU A 155 5.42 -5.20 14.71
C GLU A 155 4.97 -5.10 16.18
#